data_AF-A0A022QQ25-F1
#
_entry.id   AF-A0A022QQ25-F1
#
_cell.length_a   1.000
_cell.length_b   1.000
_cell.length_c   1.000
_cell.angle_alpha   90.00
_cell.angle_beta   90.00
_cell.angle_gamma   90.00
#
_symmetry.space_group_name_H-M   'P 1'
#
loop_
_entity.id
_entity.type
_entity.pdbx_description
1 polymer ?
#
loop_
_entity_poly.entity_id
_entity_poly.type
_entity_poly.pdbx_seq_one_letter_code
_entity_poly.pdbx_strand_id
1 'polypeptide(L)'
;MMIPIWTADGMLQWAIGHSDPAKLKETTLNVQRLSPEELKQRQMEIKELEKLQMPSDAKLMIVAINDLNNLSLSLEDRRRALQELLVLVEPIENANDLHKLGGLTAVIRELNNPNAEIRIISAWILGKASQNNPFVMKLERIHNIGSIPFLRN
;
A
#
# COMPACT_ATOMS: atom_id res chain seq x y z
N MET A 1 27.50 16.26 8.36
CA MET A 1 26.40 16.56 9.30
C MET A 1 25.68 15.24 9.56
N MET A 2 25.74 14.72 10.79
CA MET A 2 25.21 13.40 11.14
C MET A 2 23.82 13.58 11.74
N ILE A 3 22.80 12.99 11.13
CA ILE A 3 21.43 13.02 11.65
C ILE A 3 21.38 12.00 12.80
N PRO A 4 21.12 12.39 14.06
CA PRO A 4 21.00 11.45 15.15
C PRO A 4 19.77 10.55 14.93
N ILE A 5 19.99 9.24 14.89
CA ILE A 5 18.93 8.23 14.84
C ILE A 5 18.44 8.05 16.27
N TRP A 6 17.36 8.74 16.63
CA TRP A 6 16.74 8.58 17.95
C TRP A 6 16.03 7.22 18.03
N THR A 7 16.21 6.50 19.14
CA THR A 7 15.35 5.37 19.48
C THR A 7 13.96 5.87 19.90
N ALA A 8 12.93 5.02 19.83
CA ALA A 8 11.58 5.38 20.27
C ALA A 8 11.56 5.89 21.73
N ASP A 9 12.31 5.23 22.61
CA ASP A 9 12.50 5.68 23.99
C ASP A 9 13.22 7.03 24.08
N GLY A 10 14.22 7.26 23.22
CA GLY A 10 14.93 8.54 23.15
C GLY A 10 14.02 9.69 22.71
N MET A 11 13.13 9.46 21.73
CA MET A 11 12.13 10.44 21.33
C MET A 11 11.12 10.72 22.45
N LEU A 12 10.65 9.68 23.14
CA LEU A 12 9.72 9.81 24.27
C LEU A 12 10.33 10.61 25.42
N GLN A 13 11.56 10.31 25.82
CA GLN A 13 12.25 11.02 26.90
C GLN A 13 12.53 12.48 26.52
N TRP A 14 12.95 12.73 25.27
CA TRP A 14 13.17 14.09 24.79
C TRP A 14 11.87 14.90 24.77
N ALA A 15 10.79 14.31 24.25
CA ALA A 15 9.48 14.96 24.18
C ALA A 15 8.95 15.30 25.58
N ILE A 16 9.09 14.39 26.56
CA ILE A 16 8.71 14.65 27.95
C ILE A 16 9.57 15.77 28.56
N GLY A 17 10.89 15.75 28.34
CA GLY A 17 11.81 16.75 28.88
C GLY A 17 11.70 18.14 28.26
N HIS A 18 11.18 18.24 27.03
CA HIS A 18 11.02 19.51 26.30
C HIS A 18 9.56 19.97 26.19
N SER A 19 8.62 19.22 26.76
CA SER A 19 7.22 19.65 26.84
C SER A 19 7.00 20.54 28.05
N ASP A 20 6.25 21.63 27.84
CA ASP A 20 5.83 22.52 28.92
C ASP A 20 4.82 21.81 29.84
N PRO A 21 5.14 21.58 31.14
CA PRO A 21 4.27 20.89 32.07
C PRO A 21 2.96 21.64 32.36
N ALA A 22 2.91 22.97 32.18
CA ALA A 22 1.67 23.75 32.30
C ALA A 22 0.77 23.50 31.08
N LYS A 23 1.36 23.48 29.89
CA LYS A 23 0.66 23.18 28.64
C LYS A 23 0.16 21.73 28.58
N LEU A 24 0.93 20.79 29.14
CA LEU A 24 0.51 19.39 29.33
C LEU A 24 -0.64 19.25 30.33
N LYS A 25 -0.64 19.98 31.44
CA LYS A 25 -1.78 19.99 32.37
C LYS A 25 -3.03 20.62 31.75
N GLU A 26 -2.87 21.68 30.97
CA GLU A 26 -3.96 22.33 30.24
C GLU A 26 -4.55 21.41 29.16
N THR A 27 -3.71 20.68 28.40
CA THR A 27 -4.19 19.66 27.47
C THR A 27 -4.81 18.45 28.18
N THR A 28 -4.29 18.05 29.34
CA THR A 28 -4.90 16.97 30.17
C THR A 28 -6.28 17.37 30.68
N LEU A 29 -6.46 18.64 31.08
CA LEU A 29 -7.75 19.21 31.49
C LEU A 29 -8.71 19.38 30.30
N ASN A 30 -8.22 19.67 29.10
CA ASN A 30 -9.04 19.74 27.89
C ASN A 30 -9.43 18.34 27.34
N VAL A 31 -8.61 17.31 27.53
CA VAL A 31 -8.98 15.91 27.18
C VAL A 31 -10.02 15.35 28.16
N GLN A 32 -10.00 15.80 29.42
CA GLN A 32 -11.02 15.44 30.44
C GLN A 32 -12.39 16.10 30.23
N ARG A 33 -12.60 16.90 29.17
CA ARG A 33 -13.86 17.63 28.91
C ARG A 33 -14.82 16.95 27.95
N LEU A 34 -14.56 15.73 27.48
CA LEU A 34 -15.58 15.00 26.73
C LEU A 34 -16.50 14.28 27.73
N SER A 35 -17.77 14.67 27.74
CA SER A 35 -18.79 13.97 28.54
C SER A 35 -18.86 12.50 28.09
N PRO A 36 -19.18 11.54 28.97
CA PRO A 36 -19.39 10.15 28.58
C PRO A 36 -20.39 9.99 27.42
N GLU A 37 -21.37 10.90 27.31
CA GLU A 37 -22.31 10.97 26.18
C GLU A 37 -21.62 11.36 24.87
N GLU A 38 -20.72 12.34 24.87
CA GLU A 38 -20.02 12.80 23.66
C GLU A 38 -19.03 11.75 23.16
N LEU A 39 -18.38 11.03 24.07
CA LEU A 39 -17.55 9.87 23.72
C LEU A 39 -18.37 8.76 23.07
N LYS A 40 -19.55 8.44 23.64
CA LYS A 40 -20.47 7.46 23.05
C LYS A 40 -20.99 7.91 21.69
N GLN A 41 -21.34 9.18 21.54
CA GLN A 41 -21.81 9.77 20.28
C GLN A 41 -20.74 9.61 19.18
N ARG A 42 -19.49 10.03 19.46
CA ARG A 42 -18.36 9.88 18.54
C ARG A 42 -18.05 8.42 18.21
N GLN A 43 -18.17 7.54 19.20
CA GLN A 43 -17.93 6.11 18.99
C GLN A 43 -19.01 5.46 18.12
N MET A 44 -20.27 5.92 18.22
CA MET A 44 -21.33 5.55 17.28
C MET A 44 -21.09 6.12 15.88
N GLU A 45 -20.67 7.38 15.76
CA GLU A 45 -20.31 7.98 14.46
C GLU A 45 -19.17 7.22 13.77
N ILE A 46 -18.10 6.88 14.48
CA ILE A 46 -17.01 6.04 13.94
C ILE A 46 -17.55 4.68 13.48
N LYS A 47 -18.42 4.06 14.27
CA LYS A 47 -19.03 2.76 13.94
C LYS A 47 -19.97 2.82 12.74
N GLU A 48 -20.67 3.94 12.53
CA GLU A 48 -21.49 4.16 11.33
C GLU A 48 -20.62 4.47 10.09
N LEU A 49 -19.50 5.19 10.26
CA LEU A 49 -18.50 5.35 9.20
C LEU A 49 -17.84 4.02 8.83
N GLU A 50 -17.58 3.14 9.79
CA GLU A 50 -17.12 1.76 9.56
C GLU A 50 -18.17 0.89 8.84
N LYS A 51 -19.46 1.23 8.89
CA LYS A 51 -20.50 0.54 8.12
C LYS A 51 -20.54 0.98 6.65
N LEU A 52 -20.10 2.20 6.36
CA LEU A 52 -19.79 2.65 5.00
C LEU A 52 -18.46 2.00 4.56
N GLN A 53 -18.42 0.67 4.48
CA GLN A 53 -17.20 -0.08 4.18
C GLN A 53 -16.76 0.16 2.73
N MET A 54 -15.90 1.16 2.55
CA MET A 54 -15.00 1.14 1.41
C MET A 54 -14.17 -0.15 1.50
N PRO A 55 -14.09 -0.94 0.41
CA PRO A 55 -13.24 -2.12 0.40
C PRO A 55 -11.79 -1.70 0.67
N SER A 56 -11.08 -2.50 1.47
CA SER A 56 -9.65 -2.27 1.69
C SER A 56 -8.88 -2.48 0.38
N ASP A 57 -7.72 -1.84 0.26
CA ASP A 57 -6.84 -2.01 -0.90
C ASP A 57 -6.52 -3.48 -1.16
N ALA A 58 -6.28 -4.29 -0.12
CA ALA A 58 -6.06 -5.72 -0.27
C ALA A 58 -7.26 -6.44 -0.94
N LYS A 59 -8.51 -6.07 -0.60
CA LYS A 59 -9.69 -6.63 -1.26
C LYS A 59 -9.78 -6.18 -2.71
N LEU A 60 -9.49 -4.91 -3.00
CA LEU A 60 -9.46 -4.39 -4.37
C LEU A 60 -8.37 -5.06 -5.22
N MET A 61 -7.19 -5.31 -4.64
CA MET A 61 -6.10 -6.03 -5.29
C MET A 61 -6.52 -7.46 -5.64
N ILE A 62 -7.20 -8.16 -4.73
CA ILE A 62 -7.72 -9.51 -5.00
C ILE A 62 -8.71 -9.50 -6.17
N VAL A 63 -9.60 -8.51 -6.25
CA VAL A 63 -10.54 -8.37 -7.38
C VAL A 63 -9.77 -8.19 -8.69
N ALA A 64 -8.84 -7.24 -8.75
CA ALA A 64 -8.04 -7.01 -9.95
C ALA A 64 -7.24 -8.26 -10.35
N ILE A 65 -6.63 -8.97 -9.39
CA ILE A 65 -5.88 -10.21 -9.65
C ILE A 65 -6.80 -11.32 -10.19
N ASN A 66 -8.02 -11.45 -9.65
CA ASN A 66 -9.00 -12.41 -10.13
C ASN A 66 -9.43 -12.11 -11.57
N ASP A 67 -9.62 -10.83 -11.91
CA ASP A 67 -9.91 -10.40 -13.27
C ASP A 67 -8.75 -10.76 -14.21
N LEU A 68 -7.49 -10.54 -13.82
CA LEU A 68 -6.34 -10.95 -14.64
C LEU A 68 -6.27 -12.47 -14.86
N ASN A 69 -6.72 -13.26 -13.88
CA ASN A 69 -6.77 -14.72 -13.97
C ASN A 69 -7.99 -15.25 -14.76
N ASN A 70 -8.99 -14.41 -15.03
CA ASN A 70 -10.10 -14.75 -15.90
C ASN A 70 -9.65 -14.68 -17.38
N LEU A 71 -9.41 -15.84 -18.00
CA LEU A 71 -8.94 -15.92 -19.40
C LEU A 71 -9.98 -15.46 -20.42
N SER A 72 -11.26 -15.40 -20.04
CA SER A 72 -12.36 -14.93 -20.90
C SER A 72 -12.61 -13.42 -20.79
N LEU A 73 -11.82 -12.71 -19.98
CA LEU A 73 -11.96 -11.28 -19.78
C LEU A 73 -11.63 -10.51 -21.07
N SER A 74 -12.44 -9.48 -21.37
CA SER A 74 -12.21 -8.62 -22.53
C SER A 74 -10.87 -7.88 -22.41
N LEU A 75 -10.33 -7.42 -23.55
CA LEU A 75 -9.09 -6.63 -23.57
C LEU A 75 -9.22 -5.36 -22.70
N GLU A 76 -10.35 -4.65 -22.82
CA GLU A 76 -10.59 -3.40 -22.09
C GLU A 76 -10.71 -3.63 -20.58
N ASP A 77 -11.40 -4.69 -20.19
CA ASP A 77 -11.53 -5.05 -18.77
C ASP A 77 -10.19 -5.52 -18.19
N ARG A 78 -9.39 -6.24 -18.98
CA ARG A 78 -8.03 -6.62 -18.58
C ARG A 78 -7.13 -5.41 -18.40
N ARG A 79 -7.20 -4.45 -19.32
CA ARG A 79 -6.48 -3.17 -19.23
C ARG A 79 -6.90 -2.39 -17.99
N ARG A 80 -8.21 -2.32 -17.71
CA ARG A 80 -8.76 -1.69 -16.50
C ARG A 80 -8.25 -2.34 -15.22
N ALA A 81 -8.29 -3.67 -15.12
CA ALA A 81 -7.77 -4.39 -13.95
C ALA A 81 -6.28 -4.12 -13.72
N LEU A 82 -5.47 -4.03 -14.78
CA LEU A 82 -4.06 -3.64 -14.66
C LEU A 82 -3.87 -2.19 -14.20
N GLN A 83 -4.69 -1.26 -14.69
CA GLN A 83 -4.63 0.15 -14.25
C GLN A 83 -5.01 0.30 -12.78
N GLU A 84 -6.06 -0.40 -12.34
CA GLU A 84 -6.46 -0.44 -10.93
C GLU A 84 -5.33 -1.01 -10.07
N LEU A 85 -4.75 -2.14 -10.49
CA LEU A 85 -3.64 -2.77 -9.78
C LEU A 85 -2.40 -1.85 -9.72
N LEU A 86 -2.11 -1.09 -10.78
CA LEU A 86 -0.98 -0.13 -10.83
C LEU A 86 -1.09 0.99 -9.78
N VAL A 87 -2.31 1.43 -9.49
CA VAL A 87 -2.58 2.41 -8.42
C VAL A 87 -2.45 1.73 -7.06
N LEU A 88 -3.06 0.55 -6.91
CA LEU A 88 -3.09 -0.16 -5.63
C LEU A 88 -1.71 -0.61 -5.15
N VAL A 89 -0.74 -0.84 -6.05
CA VAL A 89 0.63 -1.21 -5.68
C VAL A 89 1.53 -0.01 -5.38
N GLU A 90 1.00 1.22 -5.38
CA GLU A 90 1.79 2.41 -5.06
C GLU A 90 2.21 2.47 -3.57
N PRO A 91 1.32 2.17 -2.60
CA PRO A 91 1.74 2.01 -1.22
C PRO A 91 2.69 0.82 -1.03
N ILE A 92 3.74 1.03 -0.23
CA ILE A 92 4.80 0.02 0.01
C ILE A 92 4.24 -1.28 0.59
N GLU A 93 3.28 -1.18 1.52
CA GLU A 93 2.64 -2.34 2.14
C GLU A 93 1.89 -3.19 1.09
N ASN A 94 1.11 -2.54 0.23
CA ASN A 94 0.38 -3.21 -0.85
C ASN A 94 1.33 -3.84 -1.88
N ALA A 95 2.42 -3.15 -2.25
CA ALA A 95 3.46 -3.71 -3.11
C ALA A 95 4.08 -5.01 -2.52
N ASN A 96 4.28 -5.06 -1.21
CA ASN A 96 4.77 -6.25 -0.52
C ASN A 96 3.73 -7.38 -0.48
N ASP A 97 2.45 -7.03 -0.36
CA ASP A 97 1.35 -7.99 -0.34
C ASP A 97 1.01 -8.56 -1.73
N LEU A 98 1.38 -7.85 -2.81
CA LEU A 98 1.17 -8.31 -4.19
C LEU A 98 1.71 -9.73 -4.42
N HIS A 99 2.86 -10.09 -3.82
CA HIS A 99 3.40 -11.44 -3.89
C HIS A 99 2.51 -12.45 -3.16
N LYS A 100 2.11 -12.14 -1.93
CA LYS A 100 1.33 -13.02 -1.05
C LYS A 100 -0.06 -13.30 -1.64
N LEU A 101 -0.61 -12.34 -2.36
CA LEU A 101 -1.90 -12.44 -3.05
C LEU A 101 -1.82 -13.15 -4.42
N GLY A 102 -0.63 -13.63 -4.83
CA GLY A 102 -0.43 -14.28 -6.14
C GLY A 102 -0.42 -13.31 -7.32
N GLY A 103 -0.45 -11.99 -7.07
CA GLY A 103 -0.51 -10.96 -8.10
C GLY A 103 0.74 -10.88 -8.96
N LEU A 104 1.93 -11.16 -8.41
CA LEU A 104 3.16 -11.19 -9.20
C LEU A 104 3.08 -12.20 -10.35
N THR A 105 2.57 -13.41 -10.10
CA THR A 105 2.43 -14.44 -11.13
C THR A 105 1.45 -14.01 -12.21
N ALA A 106 0.32 -13.39 -11.81
CA ALA A 106 -0.66 -12.87 -12.76
C ALA A 106 -0.05 -11.76 -13.64
N VAL A 107 0.68 -10.82 -13.06
CA VAL A 107 1.30 -9.69 -13.78
C VAL A 107 2.45 -10.14 -14.68
N ILE A 108 3.30 -11.08 -14.24
CA ILE A 108 4.39 -11.62 -15.06
C ILE A 108 3.84 -12.32 -16.31
N ARG A 109 2.71 -13.03 -16.20
CA ARG A 109 2.06 -13.65 -17.37
C ARG A 109 1.67 -12.61 -18.41
N GLU A 110 1.19 -11.45 -17.99
CA GLU A 110 0.79 -10.36 -18.89
C GLU A 110 1.96 -9.70 -19.64
N LEU A 111 3.21 -9.91 -19.22
CA LEU A 111 4.38 -9.49 -20.01
C LEU A 111 4.48 -10.21 -21.36
N ASN A 112 3.83 -11.37 -21.52
CA ASN A 112 3.77 -12.11 -22.77
C ASN A 112 2.49 -11.85 -23.58
N ASN A 113 1.67 -10.87 -23.18
CA ASN A 113 0.43 -10.54 -23.88
C ASN A 113 0.71 -9.98 -25.28
N PRO A 114 -0.07 -10.35 -26.33
CA PRO A 114 0.13 -9.80 -27.68
C PRO A 114 -0.05 -8.27 -27.74
N ASN A 115 -0.87 -7.69 -26.87
CA ASN A 115 -1.09 -6.25 -26.81
C ASN A 115 0.08 -5.53 -26.10
N ALA A 116 0.67 -4.53 -26.76
CA ALA A 116 1.82 -3.80 -26.23
C ALA A 116 1.50 -2.96 -24.98
N GLU A 117 0.32 -2.35 -24.92
CA GLU A 117 -0.11 -1.55 -23.78
C GLU A 117 -0.23 -2.40 -22.51
N ILE A 118 -0.80 -3.61 -22.64
CA ILE A 118 -0.88 -4.57 -21.54
C ILE A 118 0.51 -4.91 -21.00
N ARG A 119 1.47 -5.17 -21.89
CA ARG A 119 2.87 -5.45 -21.50
C ARG A 119 3.49 -4.25 -20.77
N ILE A 120 3.26 -3.03 -21.24
CA ILE A 120 3.80 -1.79 -20.65
C ILE A 120 3.26 -1.60 -19.24
N ILE A 121 1.95 -1.67 -19.04
CA ILE A 121 1.34 -1.47 -17.72
C ILE A 121 1.84 -2.56 -16.75
N SER A 122 1.93 -3.80 -17.22
CA SER A 122 2.45 -4.92 -16.41
C SER A 122 3.91 -4.71 -15.98
N ALA A 123 4.76 -4.21 -16.88
CA ALA A 123 6.13 -3.85 -16.57
C ALA A 123 6.21 -2.72 -15.53
N TRP A 124 5.32 -1.72 -15.60
CA TRP A 124 5.25 -0.65 -14.61
C TRP A 124 4.83 -1.14 -13.22
N ILE A 125 3.86 -2.05 -13.14
CA ILE A 125 3.44 -2.68 -11.89
C ILE A 125 4.63 -3.39 -11.24
N LEU A 126 5.37 -4.18 -12.03
CA LEU A 126 6.56 -4.89 -11.53
C LEU A 126 7.66 -3.93 -11.10
N GLY A 127 7.89 -2.85 -11.85
CA GLY A 127 8.86 -1.82 -11.48
C GLY A 127 8.51 -1.09 -10.19
N LYS A 128 7.21 -0.78 -9.96
CA LYS A 128 6.76 -0.21 -8.68
C LYS A 128 6.92 -1.22 -7.53
N ALA A 129 6.53 -2.47 -7.77
CA ALA A 129 6.64 -3.53 -6.76
C ALA A 129 8.10 -3.87 -6.41
N SER A 130 9.03 -3.78 -7.37
CA SER A 130 10.44 -4.11 -7.17
C SER A 130 11.23 -3.05 -6.41
N GLN A 131 10.81 -1.78 -6.48
CA GLN A 131 11.51 -0.68 -5.80
C GLN A 131 11.60 -0.88 -4.28
N ASN A 132 10.68 -1.65 -3.69
CA ASN A 132 10.54 -1.75 -2.24
C ASN A 132 10.55 -3.19 -1.68
N ASN A 133 10.78 -4.20 -2.54
CA ASN A 133 10.75 -5.61 -2.13
C ASN A 133 12.05 -6.36 -2.55
N PRO A 134 12.94 -6.71 -1.60
CA PRO A 134 14.14 -7.50 -1.88
C PRO A 134 13.83 -8.87 -2.51
N PHE A 135 12.63 -9.42 -2.27
CA PHE A 135 12.17 -10.68 -2.82
C PHE A 135 11.82 -10.57 -4.31
N VAL A 136 11.21 -9.45 -4.74
CA VAL A 136 10.92 -9.18 -6.17
C VAL A 136 12.23 -9.00 -6.94
N MET A 137 13.19 -8.29 -6.36
CA MET A 137 14.54 -8.14 -6.92
C MET A 137 15.30 -9.48 -7.03
N LYS A 138 14.98 -10.45 -6.17
CA LYS A 138 15.55 -11.80 -6.21
C LYS A 138 14.85 -12.69 -7.26
N LEU A 139 13.53 -12.60 -7.43
CA LEU A 139 12.78 -13.34 -8.46
C LEU A 139 13.17 -12.92 -9.88
N GLU A 140 13.37 -11.62 -10.12
CA GLU A 140 13.87 -11.11 -11.41
C GLU A 140 15.19 -11.80 -11.80
N ARG A 141 16.10 -11.95 -10.84
CA ARG A 141 17.40 -12.62 -11.04
C ARG A 141 17.30 -14.13 -11.25
N ILE A 142 16.36 -14.81 -10.59
CA ILE A 142 16.25 -16.28 -10.66
C ILE A 142 15.58 -16.73 -11.97
N HIS A 143 14.60 -15.99 -12.47
CA HIS A 143 13.84 -16.40 -13.66
C HIS A 143 14.48 -16.00 -14.98
N ASN A 144 15.64 -15.32 -14.98
CA ASN A 144 16.35 -14.85 -16.18
C ASN A 144 15.38 -14.21 -17.20
N ILE A 145 14.38 -13.47 -16.68
CA ILE A 145 13.39 -12.76 -17.48
C ILE A 145 14.18 -11.60 -18.08
N GLY A 146 14.60 -11.76 -19.33
CA GLY A 146 15.51 -10.84 -20.01
C GLY A 146 15.14 -9.39 -19.74
N SER A 147 16.00 -8.75 -18.94
CA SER A 147 16.37 -7.35 -18.96
C SER A 147 15.28 -6.42 -19.49
N ILE A 148 14.47 -5.81 -18.60
CA ILE A 148 13.75 -4.58 -18.97
C ILE A 148 14.79 -3.45 -18.95
N PRO A 149 15.24 -2.91 -20.10
CA PRO A 149 16.30 -1.90 -20.13
C PRO A 149 15.83 -0.52 -19.66
N PHE A 150 14.60 -0.39 -19.17
CA PHE A 150 13.91 0.88 -18.96
C PHE A 150 14.00 1.43 -17.53
N LEU A 151 14.60 0.70 -16.58
CA LEU A 151 14.67 1.12 -15.16
C LEU A 151 16.01 1.72 -14.73
N ARG A 152 16.87 2.11 -15.68
CA ARG A 152 17.99 3.00 -15.41
C ARG A 152 17.67 4.36 -16.00
N ASN A 153 17.18 5.28 -15.16
CA ASN A 153 17.43 6.72 -15.23
C ASN A 153 17.19 7.30 -13.84
#